data_AF-A0A0K8T4P7-F1
#
_entry.id   AF-A0A0K8T4P7-F1
#
_cell.length_a   1.000
_cell.length_b   1.000
_cell.length_c   1.000
_cell.angle_alpha   90.00
_cell.angle_beta   90.00
_cell.angle_gamma   90.00
#
_symmetry.space_group_name_H-M   'P 1'
#
loop_
_entity.id
_entity.type
_entity.pdbx_description
1 polymer ?
#
loop_
_entity_poly.entity_id
_entity_poly.type
_entity_poly.pdbx_seq_one_letter_code
_entity_poly.pdbx_strand_id
1 'polypeptide(L)'
;MGCVAMGILYTSIFKSRYYSGKVHESIEAGLIALKLSQVTLAMDAEMWILERLCMALLITRNLETLQECLHPNMYMREEINSSQHVAKMKLYHRLILEAFLEGSIALENPIRIFPIMKKTVSRRHLEIEHPQTRSAGITIWLWYLRKGEFNRAASWQLPEYPDIDVRQERLRDLLRIVQCQLLWLEFKMRTNVFFSQRMESCSQNLRFLFKFMKKKVYDLAPYLLPRYYHMRAYYTLLSYDNFGSKSSTLPGFALLLKAHKYAENQGNFLEQSWISHSRRLWYKPEKIGDPDFWVNHMDDDAIGVEDFDNYNWPDIMFSLKVPERIDEEIKRLR
;
A
#
# COMPACT_ATOMS: atom_id res chain seq x y z
N MET A 1 -16.47 5.31 33.36
CA MET A 1 -17.11 6.18 32.34
C MET A 1 -16.16 7.22 31.74
N GLY A 2 -15.36 7.95 32.55
CA GLY A 2 -14.41 8.95 32.03
C GLY A 2 -13.43 8.45 30.97
N CYS A 3 -12.74 7.31 31.21
CA CYS A 3 -11.77 6.76 30.25
C CYS A 3 -12.38 6.39 28.90
N VAL A 4 -13.61 5.86 28.89
CA VAL A 4 -14.33 5.47 27.66
C VAL A 4 -14.69 6.72 26.85
N ALA A 5 -15.22 7.77 27.50
CA ALA A 5 -15.54 9.03 26.84
C ALA A 5 -14.29 9.69 26.22
N MET A 6 -13.18 9.70 26.97
CA MET A 6 -11.89 10.18 26.45
C MET A 6 -11.38 9.34 25.28
N GLY A 7 -11.53 8.01 25.35
CA GLY A 7 -11.14 7.10 24.27
C GLY A 7 -11.89 7.39 22.96
N ILE A 8 -13.20 7.62 23.05
CA ILE A 8 -14.04 8.01 21.90
C ILE A 8 -13.59 9.36 21.33
N LEU A 9 -13.32 10.35 22.18
CA LEU A 9 -12.87 11.67 21.76
C LEU A 9 -11.54 11.60 21.00
N TYR A 10 -10.52 10.98 21.59
CA TYR A 10 -9.19 10.87 20.96
C TYR A 10 -9.22 10.02 19.68
N THR A 11 -10.02 8.96 19.64
CA THR A 11 -10.22 8.17 18.41
C THR A 11 -10.86 9.03 17.32
N SER A 12 -11.80 9.91 17.67
CA SER A 12 -12.48 10.79 16.71
C SER A 12 -11.54 11.86 16.17
N ILE A 13 -10.68 12.44 17.03
CA ILE A 13 -9.64 13.39 16.63
C ILE A 13 -8.62 12.71 15.71
N PHE A 14 -8.13 11.53 16.10
CA PHE A 14 -7.21 10.73 15.29
C PHE A 14 -7.81 10.47 13.91
N LYS A 15 -9.04 9.95 13.86
CA LYS A 15 -9.78 9.67 12.63
C LYS A 15 -9.91 10.90 11.73
N SER A 16 -10.36 12.02 12.28
CA SER A 16 -10.56 13.26 11.53
C SER A 16 -9.25 13.77 10.91
N ARG A 17 -8.16 13.83 11.70
CA ARG A 17 -6.84 14.28 11.23
C ARG A 17 -6.22 13.33 10.21
N TYR A 18 -6.27 12.02 10.47
CA TYR A 18 -5.74 11.00 9.59
C TYR A 18 -6.40 11.06 8.20
N TYR A 19 -7.73 11.03 8.14
CA TYR A 19 -8.43 11.04 6.84
C TYR A 19 -8.31 12.37 6.10
N SER A 20 -8.23 13.50 6.80
CA SER A 20 -8.05 14.83 6.18
C SER A 20 -6.64 15.10 5.63
N GLY A 21 -5.69 14.17 5.76
CA GLY A 21 -4.32 14.34 5.27
C GLY A 21 -3.37 14.98 6.26
N LYS A 22 -3.81 15.27 7.49
CA LYS A 22 -2.98 15.78 8.60
C LYS A 22 -2.38 14.63 9.39
N VAL A 23 -1.66 13.74 8.68
CA VAL A 23 -1.24 12.44 9.23
C VAL A 23 -0.29 12.60 10.42
N HIS A 24 0.66 13.54 10.36
CA HIS A 24 1.58 13.81 11.46
C HIS A 24 0.85 14.28 12.73
N GLU A 25 -0.06 15.26 12.61
CA GLU A 25 -0.88 15.78 13.72
C GLU A 25 -1.83 14.72 14.31
N SER A 26 -2.06 13.61 13.61
CA SER A 26 -2.96 12.54 14.06
C SER A 26 -2.28 11.58 15.06
N ILE A 27 -0.95 11.47 15.04
CA ILE A 27 -0.20 10.41 15.73
C ILE A 27 -0.38 10.45 17.24
N GLU A 28 -0.22 11.64 17.86
CA GLU A 28 -0.36 11.80 19.31
C GLU A 28 -1.75 11.36 19.80
N ALA A 29 -2.80 11.82 19.11
CA ALA A 29 -4.18 11.42 19.43
C ALA A 29 -4.38 9.90 19.24
N GLY A 30 -3.75 9.31 18.23
CA GLY A 30 -3.78 7.87 17.99
C GLY A 30 -3.10 7.07 19.11
N LEU A 31 -1.94 7.51 19.59
CA LEU A 31 -1.22 6.88 20.70
C LEU A 31 -2.02 6.94 22.01
N ILE A 32 -2.62 8.11 22.30
CA ILE A 32 -3.48 8.26 23.48
C ILE A 32 -4.72 7.37 23.36
N ALA A 33 -5.38 7.36 22.19
CA ALA A 33 -6.53 6.50 21.94
C ALA A 33 -6.18 5.01 22.10
N LEU A 34 -5.01 4.59 21.60
CA LEU A 34 -4.51 3.22 21.74
C LEU A 34 -4.37 2.83 23.21
N LYS A 35 -3.67 3.65 23.99
CA LYS A 35 -3.48 3.40 25.43
C LYS A 35 -4.81 3.33 26.17
N LEU A 36 -5.75 4.21 25.87
CA LEU A 36 -7.08 4.19 26.46
C LEU A 36 -7.85 2.92 26.09
N SER A 37 -7.81 2.50 24.82
CA SER A 37 -8.48 1.29 24.35
C SER A 37 -7.96 0.03 25.06
N GLN A 38 -6.66 -0.03 25.35
CA GLN A 38 -6.02 -1.12 26.09
C GLN A 38 -6.45 -1.14 27.56
N VAL A 39 -6.47 0.02 28.22
CA VAL A 39 -6.91 0.13 29.62
C VAL A 39 -8.39 -0.25 29.77
N THR A 40 -9.22 0.09 28.79
CA THR A 40 -10.65 -0.25 28.80
C THR A 40 -10.97 -1.61 28.20
N LEU A 41 -9.97 -2.38 27.77
CA LEU A 41 -10.13 -3.68 27.09
C LEU A 41 -11.06 -3.61 25.86
N ALA A 42 -11.04 -2.48 25.15
CA ALA A 42 -11.86 -2.24 23.96
C ALA A 42 -11.15 -2.77 22.70
N MET A 43 -11.12 -4.10 22.54
CA MET A 43 -10.32 -4.79 21.52
C MET A 43 -10.59 -4.32 20.08
N ASP A 44 -11.85 -4.14 19.69
CA ASP A 44 -12.18 -3.70 18.34
C ASP A 44 -11.62 -2.31 18.04
N ALA A 45 -11.67 -1.41 19.03
CA ALA A 45 -11.09 -0.08 18.93
C ALA A 45 -9.56 -0.16 18.88
N GLU A 46 -8.93 -0.96 19.75
CA GLU A 46 -7.48 -1.19 19.76
C GLU A 46 -6.99 -1.65 18.38
N MET A 47 -7.61 -2.69 17.82
CA MET A 47 -7.24 -3.24 16.51
C MET A 47 -7.43 -2.21 15.38
N TRP A 48 -8.53 -1.44 15.43
CA TRP A 48 -8.81 -0.39 14.44
C TRP A 48 -7.77 0.74 14.50
N ILE A 49 -7.38 1.14 15.72
CA ILE A 49 -6.39 2.20 15.95
C ILE A 49 -5.01 1.72 15.50
N LEU A 50 -4.57 0.53 15.94
CA LEU A 50 -3.25 -0.04 15.60
C LEU A 50 -3.02 -0.08 14.09
N GLU A 51 -4.00 -0.56 13.32
CA GLU A 51 -3.88 -0.64 11.86
C GLU A 51 -3.57 0.70 11.20
N ARG A 52 -4.23 1.77 11.65
CA ARG A 52 -4.11 3.10 11.06
C ARG A 52 -2.92 3.86 11.63
N LEU A 53 -2.63 3.66 12.92
CA LEU A 53 -1.50 4.29 13.59
C LEU A 53 -0.19 3.77 13.01
N CYS A 54 -0.03 2.46 12.82
CA CYS A 54 1.18 1.91 12.17
C CYS A 54 1.40 2.51 10.78
N MET A 55 0.32 2.69 10.00
CA MET A 55 0.42 3.36 8.72
C MET A 55 0.74 4.84 8.80
N ALA A 56 0.18 5.56 9.78
CA ALA A 56 0.51 6.97 10.02
C ALA A 56 2.00 7.13 10.38
N LEU A 57 2.51 6.26 11.25
CA LEU A 57 3.91 6.22 11.66
C LEU A 57 4.82 5.91 10.46
N LEU A 58 4.45 4.94 9.63
CA LEU A 58 5.19 4.62 8.39
C LEU A 58 5.18 5.79 7.40
N ILE A 59 4.02 6.42 7.18
CA ILE A 59 3.85 7.59 6.30
C ILE A 59 4.77 8.75 6.72
N THR A 60 4.95 8.92 8.03
CA THR A 60 5.70 10.03 8.63
C THR A 60 7.13 9.67 9.02
N ARG A 61 7.59 8.46 8.67
CA ARG A 61 8.93 7.93 9.03
C ARG A 61 9.21 7.92 10.54
N ASN A 62 8.19 7.74 11.37
CA ASN A 62 8.39 7.57 12.82
C ASN A 62 8.61 6.08 13.14
N LEU A 63 9.82 5.59 12.83
CA LEU A 63 10.16 4.17 12.84
C LEU A 63 10.32 3.59 14.25
N GLU A 64 10.85 4.37 15.19
CA GLU A 64 11.00 3.96 16.59
C GLU A 64 9.63 3.64 17.21
N THR A 65 8.68 4.58 17.11
CA THR A 65 7.32 4.34 17.61
C THR A 65 6.60 3.26 16.81
N LEU A 66 6.91 3.07 15.52
CA LEU A 66 6.36 1.96 14.73
C LEU A 66 6.84 0.61 15.26
N GLN A 67 8.13 0.49 15.60
CA GLN A 67 8.72 -0.71 16.19
C GLN A 67 8.11 -1.02 17.56
N GLU A 68 7.88 0.00 18.38
CA GLU A 68 7.17 -0.15 19.65
C GLU A 68 5.74 -0.68 19.44
N CYS A 69 4.98 -0.08 18.51
CA CYS A 69 3.62 -0.50 18.18
C CYS A 69 3.54 -1.92 17.61
N LEU A 70 4.60 -2.36 16.94
CA LEU A 70 4.75 -3.69 16.33
C LEU A 70 5.66 -4.59 17.15
N HIS A 71 5.79 -4.36 18.45
CA HIS A 71 6.51 -5.27 19.34
C HIS A 71 5.63 -6.49 19.70
N PRO A 72 6.13 -7.75 19.62
CA PRO A 72 5.34 -8.96 19.90
C PRO A 72 4.58 -8.93 21.24
N ASN A 73 5.22 -8.37 22.29
CA ASN A 73 4.62 -8.21 23.62
C ASN A 73 3.31 -7.39 23.64
N MET A 74 3.00 -6.59 22.62
CA MET A 74 1.71 -5.91 22.53
C MET A 74 0.57 -6.88 22.15
N TYR A 75 0.89 -7.98 21.46
CA TYR A 75 -0.07 -8.90 20.88
C TYR A 75 -0.17 -10.23 21.65
N MET A 76 0.84 -10.57 22.45
CA MET A 76 0.90 -11.82 23.23
C MET A 76 0.30 -11.75 24.64
N ARG A 77 -0.36 -10.63 25.00
CA ARG A 77 -0.93 -10.45 26.36
C ARG A 77 -2.16 -11.30 26.64
N GLU A 78 -2.88 -11.69 25.58
CA GLU A 78 -4.08 -12.51 25.68
C GLU A 78 -3.72 -13.97 25.92
N GLU A 79 -4.64 -14.71 26.57
CA GLU A 79 -4.49 -16.16 26.77
C GLU A 79 -4.24 -16.88 25.44
N ILE A 80 -3.21 -17.72 25.42
CA ILE A 80 -2.77 -18.45 24.22
C ILE A 80 -3.95 -19.26 23.67
N ASN A 81 -4.17 -19.18 22.36
CA ASN A 81 -5.28 -19.81 21.62
C ASN A 81 -6.69 -19.25 21.88
N SER A 82 -6.85 -18.20 22.69
CA SER A 82 -8.13 -17.48 22.76
C SER A 82 -8.48 -16.83 21.41
N SER A 83 -9.78 -16.58 21.16
CA SER A 83 -10.23 -15.89 19.93
C SER A 83 -9.58 -14.51 19.78
N GLN A 84 -9.38 -13.84 20.91
CA GLN A 84 -8.72 -12.55 21.05
C GLN A 84 -7.24 -12.61 20.69
N HIS A 85 -6.51 -13.58 21.25
CA HIS A 85 -5.12 -13.86 20.88
C HIS A 85 -4.97 -14.10 19.38
N VAL A 86 -5.82 -14.96 18.81
CA VAL A 86 -5.81 -15.28 17.38
C VAL A 86 -6.07 -14.04 16.52
N ALA A 87 -7.02 -13.18 16.89
CA ALA A 87 -7.32 -11.94 16.16
C ALA A 87 -6.14 -10.95 16.21
N LYS A 88 -5.53 -10.76 17.38
CA LYS A 88 -4.36 -9.89 17.56
C LYS A 88 -3.14 -10.41 16.80
N MET A 89 -2.85 -11.70 16.84
CA MET A 89 -1.74 -12.29 16.08
C MET A 89 -1.96 -12.22 14.57
N LYS A 90 -3.20 -12.36 14.08
CA LYS A 90 -3.51 -12.12 12.67
C LYS A 90 -3.24 -10.68 12.26
N LEU A 91 -3.63 -9.72 13.10
CA LEU A 91 -3.35 -8.30 12.88
C LEU A 91 -1.85 -8.03 12.86
N TYR A 92 -1.12 -8.54 13.84
CA TYR A 92 0.33 -8.42 13.97
C TYR A 92 1.08 -8.83 12.68
N HIS A 93 0.89 -10.08 12.25
CA HIS A 93 1.53 -10.62 11.05
C HIS A 93 1.15 -9.82 9.79
N ARG A 94 -0.11 -9.37 9.71
CA ARG A 94 -0.55 -8.51 8.60
C ARG A 94 0.19 -7.17 8.62
N LEU A 95 0.29 -6.49 9.77
CA LEU A 95 0.92 -5.17 9.85
C LEU A 95 2.42 -5.20 9.56
N ILE A 96 3.13 -6.23 10.01
CA ILE A 96 4.55 -6.43 9.63
C ILE A 96 4.67 -6.57 8.12
N LEU A 97 3.86 -7.44 7.51
CA LEU A 97 3.95 -7.63 6.06
C LEU A 97 3.54 -6.38 5.29
N GLU A 98 2.56 -5.62 5.78
CA GLU A 98 2.18 -4.35 5.19
C GLU A 98 3.29 -3.30 5.31
N ALA A 99 3.97 -3.19 6.45
CA ALA A 99 5.11 -2.30 6.62
C ALA A 99 6.24 -2.64 5.63
N PHE A 100 6.50 -3.93 5.43
CA PHE A 100 7.46 -4.41 4.43
C PHE A 100 7.04 -4.11 3.00
N LEU A 101 5.78 -4.38 2.65
CA LEU A 101 5.26 -4.11 1.30
C LEU A 101 5.23 -2.60 1.01
N GLU A 102 4.85 -1.76 1.96
CA GLU A 102 4.71 -0.33 1.69
C GLU A 102 6.05 0.40 1.81
N GLY A 103 6.84 0.17 2.86
CA GLY A 103 8.06 0.94 3.15
C GLY A 103 9.36 0.15 3.06
N SER A 104 9.33 -1.09 2.56
CA SER A 104 10.49 -2.00 2.55
C SER A 104 11.02 -2.36 3.94
N ILE A 105 10.24 -2.11 5.01
CA ILE A 105 10.62 -2.35 6.41
C ILE A 105 10.37 -3.78 6.85
N ALA A 106 11.45 -4.54 7.11
CA ALA A 106 11.36 -5.85 7.71
C ALA A 106 11.61 -5.79 9.22
N LEU A 107 10.53 -5.65 9.99
CA LEU A 107 10.55 -5.87 11.45
C LEU A 107 10.78 -7.34 11.80
N GLU A 108 10.28 -8.24 10.94
CA GLU A 108 10.59 -9.65 10.94
C GLU A 108 10.82 -10.10 9.49
N ASN A 109 11.50 -11.24 9.32
CA ASN A 109 11.75 -11.83 8.01
C ASN A 109 10.41 -12.08 7.26
N PRO A 110 10.16 -11.39 6.13
CA PRO A 110 8.89 -11.48 5.42
C PRO A 110 8.57 -12.89 4.88
N ILE A 111 9.57 -13.71 4.55
CA ILE A 111 9.36 -15.10 4.13
C ILE A 111 8.77 -15.94 5.26
N ARG A 112 9.13 -15.66 6.52
CA ARG A 112 8.60 -16.42 7.67
C ARG A 112 7.16 -16.03 7.96
N ILE A 113 6.86 -14.73 7.88
CA ILE A 113 5.53 -14.18 8.18
C ILE A 113 4.51 -14.51 7.10
N PHE A 114 4.90 -14.46 5.82
CA PHE A 114 3.98 -14.63 4.70
C PHE A 114 3.19 -15.96 4.73
N PRO A 115 3.81 -17.15 4.92
CA PRO A 115 3.10 -18.42 5.03
C PRO A 115 2.12 -18.48 6.20
N ILE A 116 2.48 -17.85 7.33
CA ILE A 116 1.61 -17.78 8.51
C ILE A 116 0.36 -16.98 8.16
N MET A 117 0.53 -15.77 7.64
CA MET A 117 -0.58 -14.91 7.24
C MET A 117 -1.44 -15.56 6.14
N LYS A 118 -0.82 -16.19 5.13
CA LYS A 118 -1.53 -16.92 4.08
C LYS A 118 -2.44 -18.02 4.62
N LYS A 119 -2.01 -18.79 5.64
CA LYS A 119 -2.82 -19.85 6.28
C LYS A 119 -4.06 -19.30 6.99
N THR A 120 -4.04 -18.03 7.40
CA THR A 120 -5.16 -17.41 8.13
C THR A 120 -6.29 -16.90 7.23
N VAL A 121 -6.06 -16.86 5.91
CA VAL A 121 -6.99 -16.29 4.93
C VAL A 121 -7.78 -17.40 4.24
N SER A 122 -9.08 -17.45 4.53
CA SER A 122 -10.00 -18.33 3.80
C SER A 122 -10.34 -17.72 2.45
N ARG A 123 -10.04 -18.46 1.37
CA ARG A 123 -10.38 -18.05 -0.01
C ARG A 123 -11.88 -17.89 -0.24
N ARG A 124 -12.71 -18.63 0.52
CA ARG A 124 -14.17 -18.54 0.45
C ARG A 124 -14.70 -17.22 1.01
N HIS A 125 -13.90 -16.49 1.80
CA HIS A 125 -14.28 -15.26 2.47
C HIS A 125 -13.51 -14.05 1.90
N LEU A 126 -13.19 -14.06 0.61
CA LEU A 126 -12.54 -12.94 -0.09
C LEU A 126 -13.55 -11.89 -0.61
N GLU A 127 -14.81 -12.02 -0.21
CA GLU A 127 -15.94 -11.17 -0.57
C GLU A 127 -15.93 -9.86 0.24
N ILE A 128 -16.81 -8.91 -0.10
CA ILE A 128 -16.83 -7.56 0.51
C ILE A 128 -17.34 -7.59 1.96
N GLU A 129 -18.18 -8.57 2.27
CA GLU A 129 -18.78 -8.88 3.57
C GLU A 129 -17.72 -9.27 4.61
N HIS A 130 -16.54 -9.70 4.16
CA HIS A 130 -15.42 -10.13 4.99
C HIS A 130 -14.20 -9.21 4.80
N PRO A 131 -14.30 -7.94 5.17
CA PRO A 131 -13.34 -6.93 4.78
C PRO A 131 -11.90 -7.17 5.24
N GLN A 132 -11.71 -7.71 6.45
CA GLN A 132 -10.38 -8.00 6.97
C GLN A 132 -9.72 -9.14 6.18
N THR A 133 -10.48 -10.20 5.89
CA THR A 133 -10.02 -11.33 5.09
C THR A 133 -9.74 -10.91 3.65
N ARG A 134 -10.60 -10.05 3.07
CA ARG A 134 -10.38 -9.48 1.74
C ARG A 134 -9.12 -8.63 1.70
N SER A 135 -8.91 -7.72 2.66
CA SER A 135 -7.69 -6.90 2.76
C SER A 135 -6.44 -7.76 2.85
N ALA A 136 -6.43 -8.80 3.68
CA ALA A 136 -5.33 -9.77 3.72
C ALA A 136 -5.15 -10.53 2.40
N GLY A 137 -6.23 -10.91 1.71
CA GLY A 137 -6.18 -11.49 0.37
C GLY A 137 -5.55 -10.58 -0.68
N ILE A 138 -5.84 -9.26 -0.64
CA ILE A 138 -5.19 -8.25 -1.49
C ILE A 138 -3.69 -8.21 -1.21
N THR A 139 -3.30 -8.22 0.07
CA THR A 139 -1.89 -8.23 0.47
C THR A 139 -1.15 -9.47 -0.06
N ILE A 140 -1.78 -10.65 0.00
CA ILE A 140 -1.21 -11.88 -0.57
C ILE A 140 -1.11 -11.79 -2.10
N TRP A 141 -2.12 -11.24 -2.76
CA TRP A 141 -2.09 -11.05 -4.21
C TRP A 141 -0.94 -10.12 -4.62
N LEU A 142 -0.80 -8.99 -3.93
CA LEU A 142 0.27 -8.01 -4.16
C LEU A 142 1.65 -8.62 -3.94
N TRP A 143 1.83 -9.40 -2.87
CA TRP A 143 3.07 -10.12 -2.60
C TRP A 143 3.49 -11.00 -3.79
N TYR A 144 2.60 -11.87 -4.28
CA TYR A 144 2.92 -12.75 -5.39
C TYR A 144 3.22 -11.99 -6.69
N LEU A 145 2.50 -10.90 -6.96
CA LEU A 145 2.77 -10.06 -8.13
C LEU A 145 4.15 -9.40 -8.05
N ARG A 146 4.54 -8.90 -6.87
CA ARG A 146 5.85 -8.27 -6.66
C ARG A 146 7.02 -9.27 -6.71
N LYS A 147 6.82 -10.53 -6.28
CA LYS A 147 7.80 -11.62 -6.50
C LYS A 147 7.90 -12.07 -7.97
N GLY A 148 7.03 -11.60 -8.85
CA GLY A 148 6.91 -12.13 -10.21
C GLY A 148 6.31 -13.55 -10.28
N GLU A 149 5.67 -14.02 -9.21
CA GLU A 149 5.03 -15.35 -9.15
C GLU A 149 3.60 -15.29 -9.72
N PHE A 150 3.44 -14.88 -10.98
CA PHE A 150 2.14 -14.57 -11.59
C PHE A 150 1.15 -15.73 -11.63
N ASN A 151 1.64 -16.97 -11.76
CA ASN A 151 0.79 -18.16 -11.73
C ASN A 151 0.15 -18.36 -10.34
N ARG A 152 0.91 -18.09 -9.27
CA ARG A 152 0.38 -18.14 -7.91
C ARG A 152 -0.53 -16.95 -7.64
N ALA A 153 -0.15 -15.76 -8.12
CA ALA A 153 -0.96 -14.55 -8.01
C ALA A 153 -2.36 -14.70 -8.62
N ALA A 154 -2.49 -15.42 -9.75
CA ALA A 154 -3.78 -15.65 -10.41
C ALA A 154 -4.82 -16.33 -9.48
N SER A 155 -4.37 -17.17 -8.55
CA SER A 155 -5.25 -17.83 -7.57
C SER A 155 -5.74 -16.93 -6.43
N TRP A 156 -5.26 -15.68 -6.39
CA TRP A 156 -5.63 -14.65 -5.42
C TRP A 156 -6.26 -13.42 -6.06
N GLN A 157 -6.51 -13.47 -7.38
CA GLN A 157 -7.24 -12.42 -8.08
C GLN A 157 -8.65 -12.30 -7.47
N LEU A 158 -9.00 -11.10 -7.04
CA LEU A 158 -10.31 -10.83 -6.47
C LEU A 158 -11.33 -10.53 -7.57
N PRO A 159 -12.61 -10.91 -7.36
CA PRO A 159 -13.68 -10.49 -8.25
C PRO A 159 -13.78 -8.96 -8.28
N GLU A 160 -14.24 -8.46 -9.43
CA GLU A 160 -14.51 -7.04 -9.67
C GLU A 160 -15.39 -6.48 -8.55
N TYR A 161 -15.15 -5.24 -8.15
CA TYR A 161 -15.91 -4.58 -7.09
C TYR A 161 -17.38 -4.46 -7.54
N PRO A 162 -18.36 -5.15 -6.93
CA PRO A 162 -19.75 -4.77 -7.12
C PRO A 162 -19.96 -3.36 -6.57
N ASP A 163 -20.89 -2.63 -7.20
CA ASP A 163 -21.25 -1.23 -6.97
C ASP A 163 -21.74 -0.96 -5.52
N ILE A 164 -20.89 -1.01 -4.48
CA ILE A 164 -21.34 -0.85 -3.09
C ILE A 164 -20.33 -0.10 -2.20
N ASP A 165 -20.85 0.90 -1.49
CA ASP A 165 -20.36 1.60 -0.28
C ASP A 165 -18.84 1.59 -0.03
N VAL A 166 -18.09 2.26 -0.90
CA VAL A 166 -16.69 2.59 -0.60
C VAL A 166 -16.65 3.65 0.48
N ARG A 167 -16.60 3.18 1.73
CA ARG A 167 -16.25 3.93 2.93
C ARG A 167 -14.78 4.36 2.85
N GLN A 168 -14.44 5.44 3.55
CA GLN A 168 -13.08 5.97 3.59
C GLN A 168 -12.03 4.91 4.02
N GLU A 169 -12.41 3.98 4.90
CA GLU A 169 -11.56 2.89 5.38
C GLU A 169 -11.16 1.91 4.26
N ARG A 170 -11.92 1.86 3.15
CA ARG A 170 -11.73 0.91 2.03
C ARG A 170 -10.97 1.48 0.85
N LEU A 171 -10.73 2.80 0.82
CA LEU A 171 -10.07 3.44 -0.32
C LEU A 171 -8.62 2.96 -0.50
N ARG A 172 -7.94 2.61 0.59
CA ARG A 172 -6.59 2.04 0.55
C ARG A 172 -6.58 0.66 -0.10
N ASP A 173 -7.50 -0.22 0.28
CA ASP A 173 -7.65 -1.55 -0.32
C ASP A 173 -7.93 -1.45 -1.83
N LEU A 174 -8.74 -0.48 -2.24
CA LEU A 174 -9.05 -0.23 -3.65
C LEU A 174 -7.83 0.25 -4.44
N LEU A 175 -6.99 1.11 -3.87
CA LEU A 175 -5.73 1.51 -4.49
C LEU A 175 -4.74 0.35 -4.62
N ARG A 176 -4.70 -0.58 -3.65
CA ARG A 176 -3.91 -1.81 -3.75
C ARG A 176 -4.41 -2.73 -4.86
N ILE A 177 -5.73 -2.86 -5.05
CA ILE A 177 -6.29 -3.59 -6.20
C ILE A 177 -5.88 -2.95 -7.52
N VAL A 178 -5.92 -1.63 -7.62
CA VAL A 178 -5.40 -0.91 -8.80
C VAL A 178 -3.94 -1.24 -9.04
N GLN A 179 -3.11 -1.22 -7.99
CA GLN A 179 -1.70 -1.60 -8.10
C GLN A 179 -1.54 -3.05 -8.59
N CYS A 180 -2.30 -4.00 -8.03
CA CYS A 180 -2.28 -5.40 -8.48
C CYS A 180 -2.63 -5.54 -9.97
N GLN A 181 -3.68 -4.84 -10.42
CA GLN A 181 -4.09 -4.84 -11.82
C GLN A 181 -3.05 -4.21 -12.74
N LEU A 182 -2.39 -3.12 -12.31
CA LEU A 182 -1.30 -2.48 -13.06
C LEU A 182 -0.07 -3.40 -13.19
N LEU A 183 0.32 -4.09 -12.11
CA LEU A 183 1.43 -5.05 -12.15
C LEU A 183 1.12 -6.25 -13.05
N TRP A 184 -0.12 -6.76 -12.99
CA TRP A 184 -0.54 -7.82 -13.90
C TRP A 184 -0.55 -7.37 -15.36
N LEU A 185 -1.05 -6.16 -15.63
CA LEU A 185 -1.10 -5.59 -16.98
C LEU A 185 0.31 -5.39 -17.54
N GLU A 186 1.22 -4.82 -16.75
CA GLU A 186 2.63 -4.66 -17.08
C GLU A 186 3.27 -6.00 -17.49
N PHE A 187 3.08 -7.02 -16.66
CA PHE A 187 3.62 -8.35 -16.94
C PHE A 187 3.09 -8.91 -18.26
N LYS A 188 1.77 -8.82 -18.48
CA LYS A 188 1.17 -9.29 -19.73
C LYS A 188 1.65 -8.50 -20.95
N MET A 189 1.94 -7.21 -20.81
CA MET A 189 2.52 -6.41 -21.88
C MET A 189 3.97 -6.79 -22.20
N ARG A 190 4.74 -7.31 -21.23
CA ARG A 190 6.08 -7.84 -21.48
C ARG A 190 6.06 -9.21 -22.15
N THR A 191 5.14 -10.09 -21.74
CA THR A 191 5.13 -11.48 -22.24
C THR A 191 4.37 -11.67 -23.54
N ASN A 192 3.38 -10.81 -23.82
CA ASN A 192 2.54 -10.96 -25.00
C ASN A 192 2.97 -10.02 -26.11
N VAL A 193 3.04 -10.57 -27.33
CA VAL A 193 3.29 -9.79 -28.56
C VAL A 193 2.12 -8.85 -28.88
N PHE A 194 0.89 -9.26 -28.55
CA PHE A 194 -0.34 -8.53 -28.85
C PHE A 194 -1.18 -8.23 -27.61
N PHE A 195 -1.94 -7.14 -27.69
CA PHE A 195 -2.84 -6.71 -26.62
C PHE A 195 -4.11 -7.57 -26.61
N SER A 196 -4.21 -8.49 -25.66
CA SER A 196 -5.32 -9.45 -25.59
C SER A 196 -6.63 -8.83 -25.07
N GLN A 197 -7.77 -9.46 -25.36
CA GLN A 197 -9.09 -9.05 -24.82
C GLN A 197 -9.11 -8.95 -23.29
N ARG A 198 -8.37 -9.84 -22.60
CA ARG A 198 -8.26 -9.82 -21.12
C ARG A 198 -7.46 -8.61 -20.62
N MET A 199 -6.47 -8.15 -21.38
CA MET A 199 -5.74 -6.92 -21.09
C MET A 199 -6.60 -5.68 -21.33
N GLU A 200 -7.43 -5.69 -22.38
CA GLU A 200 -8.40 -4.63 -22.66
C GLU A 200 -9.45 -4.51 -21.55
N SER A 201 -10.06 -5.63 -21.14
CA SER A 201 -10.98 -5.66 -19.99
C SER A 201 -10.33 -5.14 -18.71
N CYS A 202 -9.09 -5.55 -18.40
CA CYS A 202 -8.34 -5.02 -17.26
C CYS A 202 -8.11 -3.50 -17.37
N SER A 203 -7.71 -3.00 -18.55
CA SER A 203 -7.50 -1.58 -18.81
C SER A 203 -8.78 -0.77 -18.66
N GLN A 204 -9.91 -1.27 -19.17
CA GLN A 204 -11.23 -0.66 -19.02
C GLN A 204 -11.65 -0.59 -17.54
N ASN A 205 -11.46 -1.68 -16.80
CA ASN A 205 -11.70 -1.69 -15.35
C ASN A 205 -10.82 -0.68 -14.61
N LEU A 206 -9.52 -0.58 -14.94
CA LEU A 206 -8.62 0.43 -14.37
C LEU A 206 -9.11 1.85 -14.63
N ARG A 207 -9.59 2.17 -15.85
CA ARG A 207 -10.19 3.49 -16.15
C ARG A 207 -11.41 3.77 -15.29
N PHE A 208 -12.30 2.79 -15.18
CA PHE A 208 -13.48 2.88 -14.33
C PHE A 208 -13.08 3.17 -12.88
N LEU A 209 -12.17 2.38 -12.32
CA LEU A 209 -11.69 2.54 -10.95
C LEU A 209 -11.05 3.92 -10.72
N PHE A 210 -10.20 4.41 -11.62
CA PHE A 210 -9.61 5.75 -11.47
C PHE A 210 -10.66 6.86 -11.54
N LYS A 211 -11.67 6.73 -12.40
CA LYS A 211 -12.78 7.69 -12.50
C LYS A 211 -13.63 7.68 -11.23
N PHE A 212 -14.00 6.49 -10.77
CA PHE A 212 -14.81 6.26 -9.58
C PHE A 212 -14.13 6.76 -8.30
N MET A 213 -12.83 6.44 -8.12
CA MET A 213 -12.08 6.85 -6.93
C MET A 213 -11.78 8.34 -6.86
N LYS A 214 -11.71 9.04 -8.00
CA LYS A 214 -11.22 10.43 -8.06
C LYS A 214 -11.89 11.34 -7.01
N LYS A 215 -13.22 11.33 -6.98
CA LYS A 215 -14.00 12.17 -6.04
C LYS A 215 -13.90 11.64 -4.61
N LYS A 216 -14.02 10.31 -4.42
CA LYS A 216 -13.98 9.69 -3.10
C LYS A 216 -12.65 9.89 -2.37
N VAL A 217 -11.52 9.74 -3.06
CA VAL A 217 -10.20 10.00 -2.48
C VAL A 217 -10.06 11.48 -2.09
N TYR A 218 -10.55 12.39 -2.92
CA TYR A 218 -10.49 13.82 -2.64
C TYR A 218 -11.34 14.21 -1.42
N ASP A 219 -12.56 13.68 -1.32
CA ASP A 219 -13.53 14.10 -0.30
C ASP A 219 -13.36 13.34 1.03
N LEU A 220 -12.99 12.05 0.97
CA LEU A 220 -13.06 11.15 2.13
C LEU A 220 -11.70 10.72 2.68
N ALA A 221 -10.66 10.70 1.86
CA ALA A 221 -9.32 10.29 2.27
C ALA A 221 -8.20 11.05 1.54
N PRO A 222 -8.14 12.40 1.65
CA PRO A 222 -7.09 13.22 1.03
C PRO A 222 -5.65 12.69 1.18
N TYR A 223 -5.32 12.01 2.29
CA TYR A 223 -3.99 11.43 2.50
C TYR A 223 -3.57 10.41 1.43
N LEU A 224 -4.52 9.85 0.68
CA LEU A 224 -4.31 8.91 -0.42
C LEU A 224 -4.16 9.59 -1.79
N LEU A 225 -4.34 10.92 -1.89
CA LEU A 225 -4.19 11.65 -3.15
C LEU A 225 -2.82 11.44 -3.82
N PRO A 226 -1.68 11.46 -3.09
CA PRO A 226 -0.39 11.17 -3.70
C PRO A 226 -0.36 9.81 -4.39
N ARG A 227 -0.75 8.73 -3.67
CA ARG A 227 -0.79 7.36 -4.21
C ARG A 227 -1.73 7.24 -5.40
N TYR A 228 -2.90 7.88 -5.34
CA TYR A 228 -3.85 7.90 -6.45
C TYR A 228 -3.24 8.48 -7.72
N TYR A 229 -2.61 9.67 -7.63
CA TYR A 229 -1.98 10.30 -8.79
C TYR A 229 -0.74 9.56 -9.26
N HIS A 230 0.02 8.95 -8.35
CA HIS A 230 1.18 8.11 -8.68
C HIS A 230 0.77 6.87 -9.48
N MET A 231 -0.23 6.11 -9.02
CA MET A 231 -0.76 4.95 -9.76
C MET A 231 -1.39 5.37 -11.10
N ARG A 232 -2.06 6.53 -11.15
CA ARG A 232 -2.63 7.06 -12.40
C ARG A 232 -1.55 7.49 -13.39
N ALA A 233 -0.44 8.04 -12.91
CA ALA A 233 0.72 8.34 -13.74
C ALA A 233 1.27 7.04 -14.37
N TYR A 234 1.42 5.98 -13.56
CA TYR A 234 1.86 4.68 -14.03
C TYR A 234 0.91 4.06 -15.06
N TYR A 235 -0.41 4.13 -14.84
CA TYR A 235 -1.40 3.71 -15.84
C TYR A 235 -1.28 4.49 -17.16
N THR A 236 -1.01 5.79 -17.09
CA THR A 236 -0.84 6.66 -18.26
C THR A 236 0.40 6.23 -19.06
N LEU A 237 1.48 5.84 -18.38
CA LEU A 237 2.67 5.25 -19.02
C LEU A 237 2.33 3.95 -19.75
N LEU A 238 1.71 2.99 -19.07
CA LEU A 238 1.33 1.69 -19.66
C LEU A 238 0.34 1.82 -20.84
N SER A 239 -0.39 2.92 -20.91
CA SER A 239 -1.40 3.17 -21.94
C SER A 239 -0.89 4.01 -23.11
N TYR A 240 0.38 4.45 -23.10
CA TYR A 240 0.89 5.43 -24.05
C TYR A 240 0.79 4.95 -25.51
N ASP A 241 1.28 3.75 -25.81
CA ASP A 241 1.33 3.22 -27.19
C ASP A 241 -0.04 2.80 -27.74
N ASN A 242 -0.96 2.41 -26.87
CA ASN A 242 -2.21 1.74 -27.28
C ASN A 242 -3.35 2.71 -27.63
N PHE A 243 -3.24 4.02 -27.34
CA PHE A 243 -4.35 4.97 -27.51
C PHE A 243 -4.02 6.19 -28.40
N GLY A 244 -2.99 6.10 -29.25
CA GLY A 244 -2.82 6.97 -30.43
C GLY A 244 -2.47 8.45 -30.18
N SER A 245 -2.41 8.90 -28.92
CA SER A 245 -2.07 10.29 -28.60
C SER A 245 -0.57 10.46 -28.38
N LYS A 246 0.19 10.58 -29.47
CA LYS A 246 1.60 11.01 -29.44
C LYS A 246 1.67 12.51 -29.09
N SER A 247 1.66 12.81 -27.79
CA SER A 247 2.01 14.14 -27.30
C SER A 247 3.52 14.27 -27.24
N SER A 248 4.06 15.47 -27.50
CA SER A 248 5.49 15.78 -27.28
C SER A 248 5.88 15.79 -25.79
N THR A 249 4.92 15.64 -24.89
CA THR A 249 5.13 15.64 -23.44
C THR A 249 5.34 14.23 -22.89
N LEU A 250 6.31 14.07 -21.98
CA LEU A 250 6.55 12.82 -21.26
C LEU A 250 5.26 12.26 -20.62
N PRO A 251 4.79 11.06 -21.01
CA PRO A 251 3.50 10.52 -20.55
C PRO A 251 3.46 10.35 -19.04
N GLY A 252 2.38 10.77 -18.38
CA GLY A 252 2.24 10.62 -16.92
C GLY A 252 3.10 11.55 -16.05
N PHE A 253 4.07 12.29 -16.61
CA PHE A 253 4.99 13.14 -15.83
C PHE A 253 4.26 14.24 -15.05
N ALA A 254 3.29 14.92 -15.68
CA ALA A 254 2.50 15.96 -15.01
C ALA A 254 1.66 15.41 -13.83
N LEU A 255 1.15 14.17 -13.95
CA LEU A 255 0.45 13.50 -12.86
C LEU A 255 1.41 13.14 -11.73
N LEU A 256 2.65 12.75 -12.05
CA LEU A 256 3.67 12.45 -11.06
C LEU A 256 4.12 13.69 -10.28
N LEU A 257 4.30 14.83 -10.96
CA LEU A 257 4.56 16.12 -10.29
C LEU A 257 3.40 16.51 -9.37
N LYS A 258 2.16 16.30 -9.81
CA LYS A 258 0.97 16.53 -8.99
C LYS A 258 0.94 15.62 -7.76
N ALA A 259 1.28 14.34 -7.92
CA ALA A 259 1.39 13.39 -6.81
C ALA A 259 2.41 13.87 -5.78
N HIS A 260 3.59 14.30 -6.25
CA HIS A 260 4.67 14.77 -5.38
C HIS A 260 4.26 16.00 -4.58
N LYS A 261 3.64 16.99 -5.23
CA LYS A 261 3.14 18.20 -4.56
C LYS A 261 2.15 17.88 -3.44
N TYR A 262 1.23 16.93 -3.66
CA TYR A 262 0.34 16.49 -2.57
C TYR A 262 1.11 15.81 -1.44
N ALA A 263 2.10 14.98 -1.77
CA ALA A 263 2.91 14.28 -0.78
C ALA A 263 3.73 15.24 0.09
N GLU A 264 4.30 16.29 -0.51
CA GLU A 264 5.01 17.37 0.20
C GLU A 264 4.07 18.15 1.11
N ASN A 265 2.93 18.62 0.57
CA ASN A 265 1.95 19.39 1.33
C ASN A 265 1.37 18.64 2.55
N GLN A 266 1.36 17.31 2.49
CA GLN A 266 0.83 16.44 3.56
C GLN A 266 1.92 15.92 4.50
N GLY A 267 3.20 16.22 4.25
CA GLY A 267 4.32 15.61 4.97
C GLY A 267 4.38 14.08 4.81
N ASN A 268 3.89 13.55 3.68
CA ASN A 268 3.82 12.12 3.41
C ASN A 268 5.15 11.63 2.82
N PHE A 269 6.12 11.37 3.71
CA PHE A 269 7.47 10.94 3.35
C PHE A 269 7.48 9.61 2.57
N LEU A 270 6.62 8.67 2.96
CA LEU A 270 6.52 7.37 2.28
C LEU A 270 6.18 7.55 0.80
N GLU A 271 5.15 8.33 0.48
CA GLU A 271 4.77 8.58 -0.92
C GLU A 271 5.80 9.41 -1.66
N GLN A 272 6.45 10.38 -1.01
CA GLN A 272 7.57 11.11 -1.61
C GLN A 272 8.69 10.17 -2.04
N SER A 273 9.00 9.15 -1.24
CA SER A 273 10.02 8.15 -1.55
C SER A 273 9.63 7.28 -2.74
N TRP A 274 8.40 6.76 -2.76
CA TRP A 274 7.84 5.99 -3.88
C TRP A 274 7.83 6.77 -5.20
N ILE A 275 7.41 8.03 -5.15
CA ILE A 275 7.33 8.93 -6.30
C ILE A 275 8.73 9.27 -6.80
N SER A 276 9.68 9.53 -5.90
CA SER A 276 11.08 9.81 -6.24
C SER A 276 11.76 8.60 -6.90
N HIS A 277 11.53 7.41 -6.36
CA HIS A 277 11.97 6.16 -6.97
C HIS A 277 11.42 6.00 -8.39
N SER A 278 10.11 6.08 -8.52
CA SER A 278 9.43 5.93 -9.81
C SER A 278 9.85 6.99 -10.83
N ARG A 279 10.07 8.24 -10.38
CA ARG A 279 10.54 9.32 -11.26
C ARG A 279 11.93 9.01 -11.82
N ARG A 280 12.84 8.47 -10.98
CA ARG A 280 14.16 8.04 -11.43
C ARG A 280 14.01 6.85 -12.37
N LEU A 281 13.23 5.84 -11.99
CA LEU A 281 13.06 4.63 -12.79
C LEU A 281 12.52 4.93 -14.20
N TRP A 282 11.49 5.77 -14.29
CA TRP A 282 10.79 6.01 -15.55
C TRP A 282 11.45 7.09 -16.42
N TYR A 283 12.14 8.07 -15.82
CA TYR A 283 12.65 9.25 -16.55
C TYR A 283 14.15 9.48 -16.43
N LYS A 284 14.85 8.77 -15.54
CA LYS A 284 16.31 8.86 -15.31
C LYS A 284 16.88 7.52 -14.79
N PRO A 285 16.65 6.38 -15.50
CA PRO A 285 16.98 5.04 -15.00
C PRO A 285 18.47 4.88 -14.71
N GLU A 286 19.34 5.65 -15.38
CA GLU A 286 20.78 5.71 -15.11
C GLU A 286 21.14 6.17 -13.69
N LYS A 287 20.18 6.75 -12.95
CA LYS A 287 20.34 7.20 -11.56
C LYS A 287 19.86 6.18 -10.53
N ILE A 288 19.43 4.99 -10.94
CA ILE A 288 19.07 3.90 -10.05
C ILE A 288 20.24 2.94 -9.96
N GLY A 289 20.72 2.70 -8.73
CA GLY A 289 21.77 1.71 -8.48
C GLY A 289 21.27 0.28 -8.70
N ASP A 290 20.25 -0.13 -7.93
CA ASP A 290 19.63 -1.46 -8.05
C ASP A 290 18.10 -1.34 -8.17
N PRO A 291 17.51 -1.47 -9.37
CA PRO A 291 16.06 -1.44 -9.53
C PRO A 291 15.37 -2.69 -8.97
N ASP A 292 16.10 -3.77 -8.70
CA ASP A 292 15.57 -5.01 -8.14
C ASP A 292 15.90 -5.16 -6.65
N PHE A 293 16.41 -4.10 -6.01
CA PHE A 293 16.81 -4.08 -4.61
C PHE A 293 15.79 -4.75 -3.69
N TRP A 294 14.52 -4.31 -3.78
CA TRP A 294 13.44 -4.85 -2.94
C TRP A 294 13.24 -6.36 -3.13
N VAL A 295 13.35 -6.85 -4.37
CA VAL A 295 13.16 -8.27 -4.69
C VAL A 295 14.37 -9.08 -4.22
N ASN A 296 15.57 -8.52 -4.32
CA ASN A 296 16.81 -9.16 -3.88
C ASN A 296 16.90 -9.24 -2.34
N HIS A 297 16.32 -8.28 -1.62
CA HIS A 297 16.39 -8.15 -0.16
C HIS A 297 15.04 -8.42 0.52
N MET A 298 14.19 -9.27 -0.07
CA MET A 298 12.95 -9.68 0.59
C MET A 298 13.05 -11.00 1.35
N ASP A 299 14.18 -11.69 1.18
CA ASP A 299 14.41 -13.02 1.70
C ASP A 299 15.22 -12.95 3.02
N ASP A 300 16.33 -13.68 3.19
CA ASP A 300 17.09 -13.67 4.44
C ASP A 300 17.90 -12.37 4.65
N ASP A 301 18.11 -11.59 3.60
CA ASP A 301 18.85 -10.32 3.60
C ASP A 301 17.94 -9.09 3.76
N ALA A 302 16.77 -9.26 4.36
CA ALA A 302 15.83 -8.15 4.54
C ALA A 302 16.36 -7.08 5.50
N ILE A 303 16.21 -5.80 5.12
CA ILE A 303 16.68 -4.67 5.93
C ILE A 303 15.88 -4.59 7.23
N GLY A 304 16.59 -4.76 8.36
CA GLY A 304 16.06 -4.52 9.70
C GLY A 304 15.90 -3.04 10.02
N VAL A 305 15.03 -2.72 10.97
CA VAL A 305 14.75 -1.31 11.39
C VAL A 305 16.02 -0.53 11.73
N GLU A 306 16.97 -1.20 12.38
CA GLU A 306 18.26 -0.66 12.83
C GLU A 306 19.12 -0.10 11.68
N ASP A 307 18.98 -0.66 10.48
CA ASP A 307 19.83 -0.33 9.33
C ASP A 307 19.25 0.75 8.42
N PHE A 308 18.01 1.21 8.66
CA PHE A 308 17.31 2.09 7.72
C PHE A 308 17.96 3.44 7.52
N ASP A 309 18.60 4.00 8.55
CA ASP A 309 19.27 5.29 8.43
C ASP A 309 20.52 5.22 7.54
N ASN A 310 21.00 4.01 7.24
CA ASN A 310 22.08 3.77 6.28
C ASN A 310 21.60 3.81 4.82
N TYR A 311 20.29 3.76 4.57
CA TYR A 311 19.71 3.69 3.23
C TYR A 311 18.96 4.97 2.86
N ASN A 312 19.19 5.41 1.63
CA ASN A 312 18.34 6.40 1.01
C ASN A 312 17.02 5.72 0.56
N TRP A 313 15.92 6.00 1.26
CA TRP A 313 14.63 5.32 1.08
C TRP A 313 14.14 5.15 -0.38
N PRO A 314 14.23 6.18 -1.24
CA PRO A 314 13.92 6.03 -2.66
C PRO A 314 14.68 4.89 -3.35
N ASP A 315 15.87 4.48 -2.89
CA ASP A 315 16.68 3.43 -3.52
C ASP A 315 16.25 2.00 -3.16
N ILE A 316 15.48 1.85 -2.07
CA ILE A 316 15.06 0.54 -1.55
C ILE A 316 13.58 0.23 -1.85
N MET A 317 12.89 1.13 -2.54
CA MET A 317 11.47 0.95 -2.90
C MET A 317 11.30 -0.11 -3.97
N PHE A 318 10.18 -0.83 -3.93
CA PHE A 318 9.83 -1.76 -5.00
C PHE A 318 9.62 -1.01 -6.34
N SER A 319 10.24 -1.52 -7.40
CA SER A 319 10.21 -0.89 -8.73
C SER A 319 8.94 -1.20 -9.51
N LEU A 320 8.21 -0.14 -9.88
CA LEU A 320 7.14 -0.21 -10.88
C LEU A 320 7.77 -0.16 -12.27
N LYS A 321 8.28 -1.29 -12.76
CA LYS A 321 8.95 -1.39 -14.06
C LYS A 321 8.01 -0.98 -15.20
N VAL A 322 8.57 -0.48 -16.29
CA VAL A 322 7.83 -0.22 -17.54
C VAL A 322 8.22 -1.27 -18.59
N PRO A 323 7.30 -1.70 -19.47
CA PRO A 323 7.67 -2.56 -20.59
C PRO A 323 8.73 -1.91 -21.47
N GLU A 324 9.67 -2.69 -21.99
CA GLU A 324 10.84 -2.22 -22.75
C GLU A 324 10.46 -1.29 -23.91
N ARG A 325 9.43 -1.66 -24.68
CA ARG A 325 8.90 -0.82 -25.78
C ARG A 325 8.52 0.61 -25.34
N ILE A 326 7.97 0.75 -24.12
CA ILE A 326 7.56 2.05 -23.56
C ILE A 326 8.79 2.78 -23.06
N ASP A 327 9.75 2.08 -22.45
CA ASP A 327 11.02 2.67 -22.00
C ASP A 327 11.82 3.26 -23.17
N GLU A 328 11.90 2.56 -24.30
CA GLU A 328 12.52 3.05 -25.54
C GLU A 328 11.85 4.33 -26.05
N GLU A 329 10.52 4.37 -26.06
CA GLU A 329 9.78 5.53 -26.54
C GLU A 329 9.93 6.73 -25.58
N ILE A 330 9.96 6.49 -24.27
CA ILE A 330 10.27 7.54 -23.29
C ILE A 330 11.69 8.07 -23.51
N LYS A 331 12.67 7.20 -23.78
CA LYS A 331 14.05 7.61 -24.09
C LYS A 331 14.12 8.50 -25.32
N ARG A 332 13.28 8.27 -26.34
CA ARG A 332 13.19 9.13 -27.54
C ARG A 332 12.62 10.52 -27.27
N LEU A 333 11.79 10.68 -26.24
CA LEU A 333 11.15 11.95 -25.88
C LEU A 333 11.99 12.81 -24.92
N ARG A 334 13.12 12.29 -24.43
CA ARG A 334 14.09 13.04 -23.60
C ARG A 334 15.16 13.65 -24.48
#